data_AF-A0A5C3P4X5-F1
#
_entry.id   AF-A0A5C3P4X5-F1
#
_cell.length_a   1.000
_cell.length_b   1.000
_cell.length_c   1.000
_cell.angle_alpha   90.00
_cell.angle_beta   90.00
_cell.angle_gamma   90.00
#
_symmetry.space_group_name_H-M   'P 1'
#
loop_
_entity.id
_entity.type
_entity.pdbx_description
1 polymer ?
#
loop_
_entity_poly.entity_id
_entity_poly.type
_entity_poly.pdbx_seq_one_letter_code
_entity_poly.pdbx_strand_id
1 'polypeptide(L)'
;MVLLQAPGPAHYAVIRLDPECMVRDLGIDDAATLAEISKIHPRKYLIYLDCPGELPMPNSRWCRYHVTAIATTPRPPDATTGITSDMVLPIAPNSIPGRRTIYPNNPFPFSNCLHWFQSDLVQIRIRTSDTGFEVDGAIRLTTDQRMALEEGFDGDFERIVEFASKHSEPQEFQPNSPSTISLPLSCHDIEDVDSVSLEVLSATCWQLASRRGLMSSVPPVTTPRPTSTPARTEAIRLNAASSSSVSSDTASVGTSCASTETDISASLGTSVSEHAHNPFASMDLFGWEPNAEIPLIPLADLWLEIADHLTQEEIPSPLELYEEVRAIRSVMRRGLARYALGQRSADIPKQEPKAVPVSPSSESKAGPNSGRTYNRPSASASQPIKKSYAQTVAKGPQTGSSKVAPREPLRGTVAVNDKPRSIAVRNDDARRKAVSGRPHTPRTSSPHFAKLGYPKSPARQPPRRLNVHTAPHTDDDSDDPGWFVRQERRKSMPSSRGRYEMDGW
;
A
#
# COMPACT_ATOMS: atom_id res chain seq x y z
N MET A 1 -10.18 -7.43 24.30
CA MET A 1 -9.33 -6.72 23.32
C MET A 1 -8.28 -7.70 22.81
N VAL A 2 -8.40 -8.10 21.55
CA VAL A 2 -7.39 -8.93 20.88
C VAL A 2 -6.47 -7.96 20.15
N LEU A 3 -5.19 -7.96 20.52
CA LEU A 3 -4.16 -7.18 19.84
C LEU A 3 -3.43 -8.10 18.88
N LEU A 4 -3.46 -7.76 17.59
CA LEU A 4 -2.71 -8.48 16.56
C LEU A 4 -1.46 -7.68 16.16
N GLN A 5 -0.37 -8.37 15.83
CA GLN A 5 0.85 -7.70 15.38
C GLN A 5 0.67 -7.00 14.01
N ALA A 6 -0.26 -7.50 13.20
CA ALA A 6 -0.66 -6.92 11.93
C ALA A 6 -2.17 -7.18 11.70
N PRO A 7 -2.88 -6.28 10.99
CA PRO A 7 -4.30 -6.47 10.72
C PRO A 7 -4.56 -7.69 9.82
N GLY A 8 -5.69 -8.37 10.01
CA GLY A 8 -6.10 -9.44 9.11
C GLY A 8 -6.44 -8.92 7.70
N PRO A 9 -6.64 -9.81 6.72
CA PRO A 9 -7.23 -9.41 5.44
C PRO A 9 -8.65 -8.85 5.63
N ALA A 10 -9.17 -8.25 4.57
CA ALA A 10 -10.51 -7.70 4.46
C ALA A 10 -10.89 -6.55 5.41
N HIS A 11 -9.90 -5.88 6.03
CA HIS A 11 -10.16 -4.69 6.85
C HIS A 11 -10.13 -3.42 6.00
N TYR A 12 -10.94 -2.44 6.41
CA TYR A 12 -10.81 -1.07 5.95
C TYR A 12 -9.91 -0.30 6.92
N ALA A 13 -9.08 0.57 6.38
CA ALA A 13 -8.12 1.33 7.18
C ALA A 13 -7.81 2.67 6.53
N VAL A 14 -7.29 3.59 7.35
CA VAL A 14 -6.62 4.80 6.87
C VAL A 14 -5.13 4.53 6.85
N ILE A 15 -4.46 4.89 5.75
CA ILE A 15 -3.00 4.86 5.66
C ILE A 15 -2.42 6.23 5.37
N ARG A 16 -1.15 6.41 5.72
CA ARG A 16 -0.32 7.52 5.24
C ARG A 16 1.06 7.00 4.91
N LEU A 17 1.56 7.31 3.71
CA LEU A 17 2.89 6.89 3.29
C LEU A 17 3.96 7.69 4.05
N ASP A 18 5.10 7.05 4.36
CA ASP A 18 6.24 7.68 5.03
C ASP A 18 7.52 7.55 4.19
N PRO A 19 7.64 8.35 3.11
CA PRO A 19 8.78 8.26 2.22
C PRO A 19 10.10 8.73 2.85
N GLU A 20 10.06 9.61 3.86
CA GLU A 20 11.24 10.07 4.58
C GLU A 20 11.90 8.93 5.36
N CYS A 21 11.09 8.14 6.07
CA CYS A 21 11.59 6.95 6.74
C CYS A 21 12.11 5.90 5.76
N MET A 22 11.47 5.70 4.61
CA MET A 22 11.96 4.76 3.59
C MET A 22 13.37 5.10 3.11
N VAL A 23 13.62 6.38 2.82
CA VAL A 23 14.92 6.88 2.36
C VAL A 23 16.00 6.70 3.43
N ARG A 24 15.68 7.00 4.69
CA ARG A 24 16.59 6.81 5.84
C ARG A 24 16.88 5.34 6.13
N ASP A 25 15.85 4.50 6.10
CA ASP A 25 15.97 3.06 6.34
C ASP A 25 16.95 2.45 5.35
N LEU A 26 16.80 2.80 4.06
CA LEU A 26 17.65 2.31 2.98
C LEU A 26 19.05 2.95 2.97
N GLY A 27 19.24 4.08 3.67
CA GLY A 27 20.51 4.80 3.75
C GLY A 27 20.86 5.56 2.48
N ILE A 28 19.84 6.03 1.75
CA ILE A 28 19.96 6.90 0.57
C ILE A 28 19.52 8.35 0.89
N ASP A 29 19.69 8.76 2.14
CA ASP A 29 19.28 10.03 2.72
C ASP A 29 20.26 11.17 2.44
N ASP A 30 20.81 11.22 1.22
CA ASP A 30 21.60 12.36 0.77
C ASP A 30 20.75 13.64 0.69
N ALA A 31 21.40 14.80 0.77
CA ALA A 31 20.72 16.09 0.84
C ALA A 31 19.79 16.36 -0.36
N ALA A 32 20.12 15.85 -1.56
CA ALA A 32 19.27 15.99 -2.72
C ALA A 32 18.04 15.08 -2.63
N THR A 33 18.20 13.81 -2.21
CA THR A 33 17.08 12.89 -1.99
C THR A 33 16.10 13.44 -0.93
N LEU A 34 16.61 13.94 0.20
CA LEU A 34 15.76 14.53 1.24
C LEU A 34 15.04 15.80 0.75
N ALA A 35 15.69 16.63 -0.07
CA ALA A 35 15.07 17.80 -0.67
C ALA A 35 14.01 17.47 -1.73
N GLU A 36 14.11 16.32 -2.39
CA GLU A 36 13.05 15.81 -3.28
C GLU A 36 11.87 15.27 -2.48
N ILE A 37 12.13 14.46 -1.44
CA ILE A 37 11.10 13.90 -0.58
C ILE A 37 10.30 14.97 0.15
N SER A 38 10.93 16.06 0.61
CA SER A 38 10.23 17.14 1.30
C SER A 38 9.22 17.89 0.43
N LYS A 39 9.26 17.70 -0.90
CA LYS A 39 8.26 18.23 -1.85
C LYS A 39 7.04 17.31 -1.98
N ILE A 40 7.18 16.03 -1.62
CA ILE A 40 6.07 15.10 -1.54
C ILE A 40 5.34 15.39 -0.24
N HIS A 41 4.03 15.59 -0.31
CA HIS A 41 3.18 15.89 0.85
C HIS A 41 2.26 14.68 1.08
N PRO A 42 2.68 13.68 1.88
CA PRO A 42 1.93 12.44 2.00
C PRO A 42 0.53 12.68 2.52
N ARG A 43 -0.47 12.21 1.77
CA ARG A 43 -1.88 12.32 2.16
C ARG A 43 -2.32 11.10 2.95
N LYS A 44 -3.45 11.25 3.63
CA LYS A 44 -4.16 10.12 4.23
C LYS A 44 -5.10 9.53 3.20
N TYR A 45 -5.09 8.22 3.05
CA TYR A 45 -5.93 7.51 2.10
C TYR A 45 -6.79 6.48 2.82
N LEU A 46 -8.04 6.37 2.40
CA LEU A 46 -8.91 5.27 2.80
C LEU A 46 -8.64 4.06 1.90
N ILE A 47 -8.35 2.92 2.49
CA ILE A 47 -8.01 1.71 1.76
C ILE A 47 -8.79 0.49 2.28
N TYR A 48 -8.81 -0.56 1.46
CA TYR A 48 -9.21 -1.91 1.83
C TYR A 48 -8.00 -2.84 1.71
N LEU A 49 -7.71 -3.57 2.79
CA LEU A 49 -6.64 -4.57 2.86
C LEU A 49 -7.13 -5.87 2.22
N ASP A 50 -6.75 -6.16 0.99
CA ASP A 50 -7.26 -7.35 0.28
C ASP A 50 -6.64 -8.65 0.85
N CYS A 51 -5.32 -8.73 0.81
CA CYS A 51 -4.57 -9.85 1.36
C CYS A 51 -3.19 -9.42 1.84
N PRO A 52 -2.65 -10.10 2.88
CA PRO A 52 -1.24 -9.97 3.21
C PRO A 52 -0.40 -10.53 2.06
N GLY A 53 0.59 -9.76 1.62
CA GLY A 53 1.62 -10.23 0.68
C GLY A 53 2.67 -11.13 1.35
N GLU A 54 2.73 -11.12 2.68
CA GLU A 54 3.55 -12.02 3.49
C GLU A 54 2.92 -12.21 4.87
N LEU A 55 3.22 -13.31 5.55
CA LEU A 55 2.75 -13.54 6.91
C LEU A 55 3.51 -12.66 7.91
N PRO A 56 2.81 -12.03 8.87
CA PRO A 56 3.48 -11.24 9.90
C PRO A 56 4.28 -12.17 10.82
N MET A 57 5.61 -12.11 10.73
CA MET A 57 6.51 -12.87 11.61
C MET A 57 6.66 -12.15 12.96
N PRO A 58 6.88 -12.87 14.08
CA PRO A 58 7.23 -12.25 15.35
C PRO A 58 8.42 -11.29 15.19
N ASN A 59 8.32 -10.11 15.78
CA ASN A 59 9.31 -9.02 15.68
C ASN A 59 9.44 -8.38 14.30
N SER A 60 8.64 -8.77 13.30
CA SER A 60 8.62 -8.10 12.00
C SER A 60 8.53 -6.59 12.17
N ARG A 61 9.33 -5.79 11.45
CA ARG A 61 9.26 -4.32 11.46
C ARG A 61 8.07 -3.79 10.64
N TRP A 62 7.64 -4.58 9.67
CA TRP A 62 6.55 -4.29 8.76
C TRP A 62 6.00 -5.60 8.19
N CYS A 63 4.82 -5.52 7.59
CA CYS A 63 4.18 -6.61 6.87
C CYS A 63 3.68 -6.08 5.52
N ARG A 64 3.92 -6.82 4.42
CA ARG A 64 3.43 -6.46 3.08
C ARG A 64 1.94 -6.74 2.94
N TYR A 65 1.24 -5.84 2.25
CA TYR A 65 -0.16 -6.00 1.88
C TYR A 65 -0.38 -5.60 0.42
N HIS A 66 -1.33 -6.27 -0.20
CA HIS A 66 -2.03 -5.77 -1.37
C HIS A 66 -3.25 -4.98 -0.91
N VAL A 67 -3.37 -3.74 -1.38
CA VAL A 67 -4.46 -2.84 -0.97
C VAL A 67 -5.14 -2.22 -2.19
N THR A 68 -6.44 -1.97 -2.04
CA THR A 68 -7.22 -1.14 -2.97
C THR A 68 -7.60 0.16 -2.29
N ALA A 69 -7.46 1.28 -3.00
CA ALA A 69 -7.93 2.57 -2.50
C ALA A 69 -9.45 2.69 -2.66
N ILE A 70 -10.10 3.26 -1.64
CA ILE A 70 -11.54 3.49 -1.62
C ILE A 70 -11.82 4.88 -2.15
N ALA A 71 -12.78 4.98 -3.06
CA ALA A 71 -13.18 6.24 -3.67
C ALA A 71 -14.41 6.82 -3.00
N THR A 72 -14.58 8.14 -3.11
CA THR A 72 -15.81 8.88 -2.78
C THR A 72 -16.62 9.30 -4.00
N THR A 73 -16.07 9.03 -5.20
CA THR A 73 -16.65 9.40 -6.49
C THR A 73 -16.52 8.24 -7.48
N PRO A 74 -17.41 8.14 -8.48
CA PRO A 74 -17.26 7.18 -9.57
C PRO A 74 -15.91 7.33 -10.28
N ARG A 75 -15.37 6.23 -10.80
CA ARG A 75 -14.10 6.24 -11.54
C ARG A 75 -14.24 7.08 -12.82
N PRO A 76 -13.21 7.85 -13.21
CA PRO A 76 -13.14 8.40 -14.57
C PRO A 76 -13.17 7.27 -15.60
N PRO A 77 -13.97 7.35 -16.67
CA PRO A 77 -13.98 6.33 -17.71
C PRO A 77 -12.62 6.25 -18.40
N ASP A 78 -12.17 5.04 -18.73
CA ASP A 78 -10.99 4.79 -19.55
C ASP A 78 -11.41 4.03 -20.81
N ALA A 79 -11.57 4.79 -21.89
CA ALA A 79 -12.00 4.28 -23.18
C ALA A 79 -10.98 3.33 -23.82
N THR A 80 -9.72 3.33 -23.38
CA THR A 80 -8.69 2.45 -23.96
C THR A 80 -8.81 1.01 -23.44
N THR A 81 -9.26 0.86 -22.20
CA THR A 81 -9.46 -0.44 -21.54
C THR A 81 -10.92 -0.87 -21.51
N GLY A 82 -11.85 0.00 -21.90
CA GLY A 82 -13.29 -0.25 -21.84
C GLY A 82 -13.89 -0.02 -20.45
N ILE A 83 -13.13 0.58 -19.52
CA ILE A 83 -13.61 0.87 -18.17
C ILE A 83 -14.61 2.04 -18.24
N THR A 84 -15.79 1.81 -17.67
CA THR A 84 -16.88 2.78 -17.61
C THR A 84 -17.08 3.28 -16.18
N SER A 85 -17.63 4.49 -16.02
CA SER A 85 -17.75 5.13 -14.71
C SER A 85 -18.68 4.39 -13.74
N ASP A 86 -19.61 3.59 -14.26
CA ASP A 86 -20.53 2.77 -13.47
C ASP A 86 -19.93 1.45 -12.97
N MET A 87 -18.71 1.07 -13.37
CA MET A 87 -17.99 -0.12 -12.89
C MET A 87 -17.48 0.06 -11.46
N VAL A 88 -18.41 0.21 -10.53
CA VAL A 88 -18.16 0.46 -9.10
C VAL A 88 -19.15 -0.32 -8.25
N LEU A 89 -18.75 -0.65 -7.02
CA LEU A 89 -19.62 -1.26 -6.02
C LEU A 89 -19.74 -0.35 -4.79
N PRO A 90 -20.96 0.08 -4.41
CA PRO A 90 -21.15 0.93 -3.24
C PRO A 90 -20.93 0.19 -1.92
N ILE A 91 -20.33 0.88 -0.95
CA ILE A 91 -20.18 0.42 0.43
C ILE A 91 -21.29 1.05 1.27
N ALA A 92 -22.09 0.23 1.96
CA ALA A 92 -23.19 0.70 2.80
C ALA A 92 -22.71 1.75 3.83
N PRO A 93 -23.43 2.87 4.03
CA PRO A 93 -24.82 3.09 3.64
C PRO A 93 -25.02 3.63 2.21
N ASN A 94 -23.96 3.75 1.40
CA ASN A 94 -24.11 4.15 0.00
C ASN A 94 -24.94 3.12 -0.78
N SER A 95 -25.71 3.57 -1.77
CA SER A 95 -26.49 2.71 -2.65
C SER A 95 -26.59 3.32 -4.04
N ILE A 96 -26.31 2.50 -5.06
CA ILE A 96 -26.42 2.87 -6.47
C ILE A 96 -27.44 1.92 -7.12
N PRO A 97 -28.50 2.44 -7.77
CA PRO A 97 -29.48 1.59 -8.45
C PRO A 97 -28.84 0.65 -9.46
N GLY A 98 -29.21 -0.64 -9.40
CA GLY A 98 -28.68 -1.67 -10.29
C GLY A 98 -27.30 -2.21 -9.91
N ARG A 99 -26.67 -1.68 -8.85
CA ARG A 99 -25.39 -2.19 -8.33
C ARG A 99 -25.56 -2.87 -6.97
N ARG A 100 -24.84 -3.97 -6.77
CA ARG A 100 -24.81 -4.68 -5.49
C ARG A 100 -24.12 -3.81 -4.45
N THR A 101 -24.76 -3.61 -3.31
CA THR A 101 -24.16 -2.90 -2.18
C THR A 101 -23.40 -3.87 -1.29
N ILE A 102 -22.22 -3.47 -0.84
CA ILE A 102 -21.35 -4.23 0.06
C ILE A 102 -21.60 -3.76 1.50
N TYR A 103 -21.76 -4.71 2.41
CA TYR A 103 -22.12 -4.46 3.80
C TYR A 103 -20.98 -4.90 4.74
N PRO A 104 -20.15 -3.97 5.24
CA PRO A 104 -19.17 -4.29 6.26
C PRO A 104 -19.83 -4.78 7.56
N ASN A 105 -19.08 -5.49 8.40
CA ASN A 105 -19.54 -6.02 9.68
C ASN A 105 -19.99 -4.92 10.67
N ASN A 106 -19.37 -3.75 10.56
CA ASN A 106 -19.65 -2.56 11.36
C ASN A 106 -20.09 -1.42 10.44
N PRO A 107 -20.97 -0.51 10.89
CA PRO A 107 -21.42 0.63 10.08
C PRO A 107 -20.24 1.43 9.54
N PHE A 108 -20.21 1.63 8.22
CA PHE A 108 -19.18 2.45 7.58
C PHE A 108 -19.41 3.93 7.93
N PRO A 109 -18.37 4.70 8.28
CA PRO A 109 -18.53 6.08 8.75
C PRO A 109 -18.92 7.07 7.65
N PHE A 110 -18.76 6.68 6.38
CA PHE A 110 -18.94 7.56 5.22
C PHE A 110 -20.01 7.03 4.28
N SER A 111 -20.79 7.95 3.72
CA SER A 111 -22.02 7.63 2.99
C SER A 111 -21.87 7.52 1.48
N ASN A 112 -20.72 7.88 0.94
CA ASN A 112 -20.46 7.96 -0.51
C ASN A 112 -19.28 7.08 -0.95
N CYS A 113 -18.87 6.09 -0.16
CA CYS A 113 -17.72 5.26 -0.48
C CYS A 113 -18.03 4.16 -1.50
N LEU A 114 -17.05 3.86 -2.35
CA LEU A 114 -17.13 2.96 -3.48
C LEU A 114 -15.84 2.13 -3.61
N HIS A 115 -15.99 0.86 -3.98
CA HIS A 115 -14.92 0.09 -4.61
C HIS A 115 -14.93 0.36 -6.11
N TRP A 116 -13.76 0.63 -6.72
CA TRP A 116 -13.65 0.69 -8.18
C TRP A 116 -13.26 -0.67 -8.76
N PHE A 117 -13.90 -1.03 -9.87
CA PHE A 117 -13.47 -2.17 -10.68
C PHE A 117 -12.04 -1.96 -11.17
N GLN A 118 -11.22 -3.03 -11.13
CA GLN A 118 -9.80 -2.99 -11.49
C GLN A 118 -9.08 -1.77 -10.88
N SER A 119 -9.37 -1.48 -9.61
CA SER A 119 -8.49 -0.60 -8.84
C SER A 119 -7.09 -1.20 -8.90
N ASP A 120 -6.08 -0.41 -9.25
CA ASP A 120 -4.71 -0.89 -9.23
C ASP A 120 -4.41 -1.39 -7.81
N LEU A 121 -4.02 -2.67 -7.72
CA LEU A 121 -3.56 -3.26 -6.46
C LEU A 121 -2.22 -2.64 -6.11
N VAL A 122 -2.22 -1.80 -5.08
CA VAL A 122 -0.99 -1.19 -4.60
C VAL A 122 -0.39 -2.13 -3.56
N GLN A 123 0.85 -2.52 -3.78
CA GLN A 123 1.63 -3.13 -2.72
C GLN A 123 2.15 -2.05 -1.77
N ILE A 124 1.93 -2.24 -0.48
CA ILE A 124 2.49 -1.40 0.59
C ILE A 124 3.11 -2.27 1.69
N ARG A 125 4.04 -1.69 2.44
CA ARG A 125 4.55 -2.23 3.71
C ARG A 125 3.88 -1.46 4.84
N ILE A 126 3.13 -2.14 5.68
CA ILE A 126 2.51 -1.56 6.87
C ILE A 126 3.44 -1.80 8.05
N ARG A 127 3.83 -0.74 8.77
CA ARG A 127 4.62 -0.87 10.00
C ARG A 127 3.87 -1.71 11.02
N THR A 128 4.59 -2.61 11.68
CA THR A 128 4.03 -3.30 12.84
C THR A 128 4.00 -2.34 14.02
N SER A 129 2.90 -2.39 14.77
CA SER A 129 2.77 -1.65 16.02
C SER A 129 3.45 -2.45 17.14
N ASP A 130 4.23 -1.78 17.98
CA ASP A 130 4.79 -2.36 19.21
C ASP A 130 3.70 -2.70 20.24
N THR A 131 2.61 -1.94 20.21
CA THR A 131 1.39 -2.17 21.01
C THR A 131 0.40 -3.11 20.33
N GLY A 132 0.63 -3.49 19.06
CA GLY A 132 -0.31 -4.22 18.23
C GLY A 132 -1.44 -3.34 17.68
N PHE A 133 -2.33 -3.94 16.90
CA PHE A 133 -3.51 -3.34 16.31
C PHE A 133 -4.76 -3.81 17.05
N GLU A 134 -5.60 -2.87 17.47
CA GLU A 134 -6.93 -3.16 18.00
C GLU A 134 -7.86 -3.54 16.85
N VAL A 135 -8.07 -4.84 16.67
CA VAL A 135 -8.95 -5.35 15.61
C VAL A 135 -10.39 -5.51 16.07
N ASP A 136 -10.65 -5.37 17.37
CA ASP A 136 -11.99 -5.44 17.93
C ASP A 136 -12.73 -4.14 17.59
N GLY A 137 -13.88 -4.23 16.94
CA GLY A 137 -14.59 -3.06 16.42
C GLY A 137 -14.06 -2.50 15.10
N ALA A 138 -12.92 -2.98 14.58
CA ALA A 138 -12.43 -2.58 13.27
C ALA A 138 -13.43 -2.96 12.16
N ILE A 139 -13.53 -2.09 11.16
CA ILE A 139 -14.47 -2.28 10.04
C ILE A 139 -13.85 -3.23 9.03
N ARG A 140 -14.55 -4.32 8.71
CA ARG A 140 -14.09 -5.36 7.78
C ARG A 140 -15.24 -5.99 7.02
N LEU A 141 -14.91 -6.67 5.92
CA LEU A 141 -15.87 -7.55 5.25
C LEU A 141 -15.88 -8.92 5.93
N THR A 142 -17.08 -9.48 6.09
CA THR A 142 -17.23 -10.91 6.38
C THR A 142 -16.84 -11.72 5.13
N THR A 143 -16.61 -13.02 5.28
CA THR A 143 -16.32 -13.90 4.13
C THR A 143 -17.38 -13.78 3.04
N ASP A 144 -18.67 -13.81 3.40
CA ASP A 144 -19.77 -13.67 2.45
C ASP A 144 -19.75 -12.33 1.72
N GLN A 145 -19.39 -11.25 2.41
CA GLN A 145 -19.34 -9.90 1.83
C GLN A 145 -18.10 -9.66 0.98
N ARG A 146 -16.99 -10.37 1.28
CA ARG A 146 -15.83 -10.44 0.40
C ARG A 146 -16.18 -11.20 -0.89
N MET A 147 -16.83 -12.36 -0.79
CA MET A 147 -17.30 -13.08 -1.98
C MET A 147 -18.29 -12.23 -2.78
N ALA A 148 -19.18 -11.50 -2.09
CA ALA A 148 -20.11 -10.57 -2.72
C ALA A 148 -19.42 -9.43 -3.48
N LEU A 149 -18.27 -8.96 -2.98
CA LEU A 149 -17.44 -7.95 -3.64
C LEU A 149 -16.83 -8.49 -4.93
N GLU A 150 -16.27 -9.71 -4.88
CA GLU A 150 -15.70 -10.38 -6.05
C GLU A 150 -16.78 -10.66 -7.11
N GLU A 151 -17.87 -11.33 -6.73
CA GLU A 151 -19.02 -11.61 -7.62
C GLU A 151 -19.67 -10.35 -8.18
N GLY A 152 -19.67 -9.25 -7.41
CA GLY A 152 -20.27 -7.99 -7.83
C GLY A 152 -19.62 -7.38 -9.07
N PHE A 153 -18.38 -7.79 -9.37
CA PHE A 153 -17.61 -7.35 -10.52
C PHE A 153 -17.60 -8.35 -11.69
N ASP A 154 -18.21 -9.54 -11.57
CA ASP A 154 -18.21 -10.56 -12.63
C ASP A 154 -18.77 -10.02 -13.95
N GLY A 155 -19.92 -9.33 -13.90
CA GLY A 155 -20.51 -8.70 -15.08
C GLY A 155 -19.66 -7.56 -15.66
N ASP A 156 -18.88 -6.86 -14.83
CA ASP A 156 -17.96 -5.83 -15.31
C ASP A 156 -16.76 -6.47 -16.02
N PHE A 157 -16.27 -7.60 -15.53
CA PHE A 157 -15.24 -8.38 -16.20
C PHE A 157 -15.69 -8.88 -17.58
N GLU A 158 -16.92 -9.41 -17.70
CA GLU A 158 -17.50 -9.81 -18.98
C GLU A 158 -17.56 -8.64 -19.98
N ARG A 159 -17.95 -7.45 -19.52
CA ARG A 159 -17.98 -6.24 -20.35
C ARG A 159 -16.59 -5.86 -20.88
N ILE A 160 -15.54 -5.99 -20.07
CA ILE A 160 -14.16 -5.72 -20.49
C ILE A 160 -13.67 -6.76 -21.49
N VAL A 161 -13.97 -8.04 -21.27
CA VAL A 161 -13.62 -9.11 -22.23
C VAL A 161 -14.32 -8.89 -23.56
N GLU A 162 -15.60 -8.53 -23.56
CA GLU A 162 -16.35 -8.19 -24.77
C GLU A 162 -15.76 -6.96 -25.47
N PHE A 163 -15.42 -5.91 -24.71
CA PHE A 163 -14.76 -4.72 -25.22
C PHE A 163 -13.43 -5.06 -25.90
N ALA A 164 -12.56 -5.82 -25.23
CA ALA A 164 -11.27 -6.24 -25.76
C ALA A 164 -11.44 -7.12 -27.02
N SER A 165 -12.44 -7.99 -27.06
CA SER A 165 -12.73 -8.83 -28.23
C SER A 165 -13.17 -8.02 -29.45
N LYS A 166 -13.92 -6.93 -29.26
CA LYS A 166 -14.36 -6.02 -30.33
C LYS A 166 -13.24 -5.12 -30.85
N HIS A 167 -12.28 -4.75 -30.00
CA HIS A 167 -11.20 -3.81 -30.33
C HIS A 167 -9.87 -4.51 -30.64
N SER A 168 -9.82 -5.83 -30.47
CA SER A 168 -8.79 -6.67 -31.09
C SER A 168 -9.08 -6.74 -32.60
N GLU A 169 -8.94 -5.61 -33.31
CA GLU A 169 -8.67 -5.71 -34.74
C GLU A 169 -7.45 -6.63 -34.88
N PRO A 170 -7.45 -7.59 -35.80
CA PRO A 170 -6.26 -8.35 -36.10
C PRO A 170 -5.22 -7.34 -36.57
N GLN A 171 -4.37 -6.92 -35.64
CA GLN A 171 -3.20 -6.12 -35.94
C GLN A 171 -2.39 -7.02 -36.86
N GLU A 172 -2.58 -6.80 -38.16
CA GLU A 172 -1.91 -7.51 -39.23
C GLU A 172 -0.44 -7.36 -38.88
N PHE A 173 0.17 -8.44 -38.38
CA PHE A 173 1.56 -8.46 -37.95
C PHE A 173 2.36 -7.93 -39.14
N GLN A 174 2.77 -6.68 -39.09
CA GLN A 174 3.66 -6.08 -40.07
C GLN A 174 5.06 -6.48 -39.58
N PRO A 175 5.71 -7.51 -40.16
CA PRO A 175 6.92 -8.09 -39.58
C PRO A 175 8.12 -7.16 -39.55
N ASN A 176 8.07 -5.92 -40.07
CA ASN A 176 9.28 -5.14 -40.34
C ASN A 176 9.13 -3.65 -40.06
N SER A 177 9.07 -3.23 -38.78
CA SER A 177 9.58 -1.89 -38.43
C SER A 177 10.10 -1.88 -36.98
N PRO A 178 11.42 -1.70 -36.75
CA PRO A 178 11.95 -1.46 -35.41
C PRO A 178 11.47 -0.09 -34.93
N SER A 179 10.29 -0.05 -34.33
CA SER A 179 9.71 1.17 -33.79
C SER A 179 10.24 1.36 -32.37
N THR A 180 11.23 2.24 -32.22
CA THR A 180 11.63 2.83 -30.95
C THR A 180 10.45 3.61 -30.38
N ILE A 181 9.75 3.04 -29.40
CA ILE A 181 8.65 3.71 -28.70
C ILE A 181 9.27 4.74 -27.75
N SER A 182 9.32 5.99 -28.19
CA SER A 182 9.67 7.14 -27.34
C SER A 182 8.39 7.73 -26.74
N LEU A 183 8.12 7.47 -25.46
CA LEU A 183 7.05 8.15 -24.74
C LEU A 183 7.50 9.57 -24.37
N PRO A 184 6.74 10.63 -24.71
CA PRO A 184 7.09 12.00 -24.39
C PRO A 184 6.66 12.34 -22.95
N LEU A 185 7.46 11.97 -21.95
CA LEU A 185 7.44 12.67 -20.66
C LEU A 185 8.46 13.80 -20.73
N SER A 186 7.98 15.00 -21.03
CA SER A 186 8.76 16.24 -21.00
C SER A 186 9.05 16.65 -19.55
N CYS A 187 10.15 16.16 -18.99
CA CYS A 187 10.86 16.80 -17.89
C CYS A 187 12.33 17.03 -18.32
N HIS A 188 12.54 18.06 -19.14
CA HIS A 188 13.89 18.55 -19.49
C HIS A 188 14.56 19.09 -18.21
N ASP A 189 15.51 18.32 -17.66
CA ASP A 189 16.67 18.74 -16.82
C ASP A 189 17.28 17.60 -15.97
N ILE A 190 16.92 16.32 -16.18
CA ILE A 190 17.51 15.17 -15.45
C ILE A 190 18.08 14.11 -16.41
N GLU A 191 18.90 14.49 -17.39
CA GLU A 191 19.39 13.52 -18.40
C GLU A 191 20.46 12.53 -17.86
N ASP A 192 21.07 12.77 -16.69
CA ASP A 192 22.18 11.94 -16.22
C ASP A 192 21.77 10.78 -15.29
N VAL A 193 20.65 10.92 -14.56
CA VAL A 193 20.25 9.93 -13.54
C VAL A 193 19.54 8.71 -14.13
N ASP A 194 18.90 8.87 -15.29
CA ASP A 194 18.22 7.78 -16.00
C ASP A 194 19.20 6.86 -16.78
N SER A 195 20.50 7.18 -16.78
CA SER A 195 21.53 6.39 -17.43
C SER A 195 21.93 5.11 -16.68
N VAL A 196 21.59 5.01 -15.39
CA VAL A 196 21.94 3.84 -14.56
C VAL A 196 20.99 2.69 -14.88
N SER A 197 21.54 1.55 -15.31
CA SER A 197 20.72 0.39 -15.66
C SER A 197 19.88 -0.09 -14.48
N LEU A 198 18.68 -0.58 -14.76
CA LEU A 198 17.77 -1.13 -13.75
C LEU A 198 18.43 -2.26 -12.95
N GLU A 199 19.33 -3.02 -13.56
CA GLU A 199 20.12 -4.06 -12.92
C GLU A 199 21.10 -3.51 -11.87
N VAL A 200 21.76 -2.38 -12.16
CA VAL A 200 22.63 -1.71 -11.18
C VAL A 200 21.80 -1.15 -10.02
N LEU A 201 20.62 -0.58 -10.31
CA LEU A 201 19.72 -0.09 -9.28
C LEU A 201 19.19 -1.22 -8.39
N SER A 202 18.77 -2.34 -8.99
CA SER A 202 18.26 -3.50 -8.25
C SER A 202 19.36 -4.12 -7.38
N ALA A 203 20.57 -4.30 -7.90
CA ALA A 203 21.71 -4.80 -7.14
C ALA A 203 22.10 -3.87 -5.98
N THR A 204 22.13 -2.55 -6.22
CA THR A 204 22.43 -1.55 -5.18
C THR A 204 21.36 -1.55 -4.09
N CYS A 205 20.09 -1.56 -4.49
CA CYS A 205 18.94 -1.63 -3.59
C CYS A 205 19.01 -2.89 -2.71
N TRP A 206 19.27 -4.05 -3.33
CA TRP A 206 19.40 -5.33 -2.65
C TRP A 206 20.57 -5.34 -1.66
N GLN A 207 21.73 -4.81 -2.05
CA GLN A 207 22.91 -4.72 -1.18
C GLN A 207 22.64 -3.84 0.04
N LEU A 208 22.05 -2.67 -0.16
CA LEU A 208 21.70 -1.74 0.92
C LEU A 208 20.68 -2.35 1.88
N ALA A 209 19.60 -2.91 1.32
CA ALA A 209 18.55 -3.54 2.10
C ALA A 209 19.06 -4.75 2.89
N SER A 210 19.92 -5.59 2.30
CA SER A 210 20.58 -6.69 2.99
C SER A 210 21.45 -6.20 4.15
N ARG A 211 22.31 -5.19 3.91
CA ARG A 211 23.18 -4.60 4.95
C ARG A 211 22.41 -3.96 6.10
N ARG A 212 21.21 -3.45 5.83
CA ARG A 212 20.34 -2.79 6.80
C ARG A 212 19.27 -3.72 7.41
N GLY A 213 19.23 -4.99 7.01
CA GLY A 213 18.21 -5.93 7.45
C GLY A 213 16.79 -5.52 7.06
N LEU A 214 16.63 -4.92 5.87
CA LEU A 214 15.33 -4.55 5.27
C LEU A 214 14.81 -5.61 4.29
N MET A 215 15.58 -6.65 4.01
CA MET A 215 15.12 -7.79 3.20
C MET A 215 14.29 -8.78 4.02
N SER A 216 14.49 -8.77 5.33
CA SER A 216 13.71 -9.57 6.26
C SER A 216 12.79 -8.64 7.03
N SER A 217 11.55 -9.08 7.22
CA SER A 217 10.66 -8.46 8.19
C SER A 217 11.28 -8.54 9.59
N VAL A 218 11.96 -9.63 9.92
CA VAL A 218 12.62 -9.86 11.22
C VAL A 218 13.87 -8.98 11.35
N PRO A 219 13.99 -8.12 12.39
CA PRO A 219 15.16 -7.31 12.60
C PRO A 219 16.39 -8.20 12.74
N PRO A 220 17.56 -7.78 12.21
CA PRO A 220 18.79 -8.53 12.43
C PRO A 220 18.98 -8.66 13.93
N VAL A 221 18.98 -9.89 14.44
CA VAL A 221 19.26 -10.17 15.84
C VAL A 221 20.60 -9.53 16.12
N THR A 222 20.59 -8.40 16.85
CA THR A 222 21.81 -7.79 17.35
C THR A 222 22.39 -8.80 18.32
N THR A 223 23.25 -9.67 17.78
CA THR A 223 24.06 -10.56 18.57
C THR A 223 24.82 -9.62 19.50
N PRO A 224 24.64 -9.74 20.83
CA PRO A 224 25.25 -8.82 21.76
C PRO A 224 26.74 -8.77 21.43
N ARG A 225 27.18 -7.61 20.95
CA ARG A 225 28.56 -7.36 20.55
C ARG A 225 29.40 -7.89 21.70
N PRO A 226 30.28 -8.88 21.50
CA PRO A 226 31.04 -9.47 22.58
C PRO A 226 31.75 -8.31 23.27
N THR A 227 31.32 -8.02 24.49
CA THR A 227 31.94 -7.02 25.33
C THR A 227 33.36 -7.49 25.47
N SER A 228 34.28 -6.83 24.76
CA SER A 228 35.71 -7.09 24.88
C SER A 228 36.11 -6.67 26.29
N THR A 229 35.88 -7.56 27.25
CA THR A 229 36.46 -7.47 28.58
C THR A 229 37.97 -7.50 28.37
N PRO A 230 38.71 -6.44 28.70
CA PRO A 230 40.16 -6.48 28.62
C PRO A 230 40.64 -7.61 29.54
N ALA A 231 41.42 -8.52 28.97
CA ALA A 231 41.96 -9.69 29.63
C ALA A 231 42.64 -9.29 30.95
N ARG A 232 42.06 -9.70 32.07
CA ARG A 232 42.77 -9.82 33.34
C ARG A 232 43.10 -11.29 33.54
N THR A 233 44.35 -11.61 33.24
CA THR A 233 45.01 -12.88 33.50
C THR A 233 45.02 -13.14 35.00
N GLU A 234 44.19 -14.06 35.49
CA GLU A 234 44.50 -14.82 36.70
C GLU A 234 44.19 -16.29 36.48
N ALA A 235 45.26 -17.07 36.54
CA ALA A 235 45.23 -18.52 36.52
C ALA A 235 44.81 -19.02 37.90
N ILE A 236 43.68 -19.73 37.98
CA ILE A 236 43.39 -20.61 39.12
C ILE A 236 43.04 -21.99 38.56
N ARG A 237 44.01 -22.88 38.65
CA ARG A 237 43.82 -24.33 38.67
C ARG A 237 43.11 -24.69 39.97
N LEU A 238 42.04 -25.47 39.92
CA LEU A 238 41.78 -26.50 40.95
C LEU A 238 41.02 -27.70 40.36
N ASN A 239 41.36 -28.85 40.95
CA ASN A 239 41.08 -30.21 40.53
C ASN A 239 39.66 -30.71 40.86
N ALA A 240 39.34 -31.80 40.15
CA ALA A 240 38.42 -32.90 40.44
C ALA A 240 37.85 -33.06 41.87
N ALA A 241 36.55 -33.39 41.97
CA ALA A 241 36.06 -34.70 42.45
C ALA A 241 34.52 -34.82 42.42
N SER A 242 34.07 -35.95 41.89
CA SER A 242 32.84 -36.73 42.06
C SER A 242 31.73 -36.28 43.05
N SER A 243 30.46 -36.42 42.62
CA SER A 243 29.51 -37.49 43.03
C SER A 243 28.03 -37.06 43.16
N SER A 244 27.15 -38.06 42.98
CA SER A 244 25.68 -38.14 43.25
C SER A 244 24.75 -37.44 42.25
N SER A 245 24.03 -38.15 41.37
CA SER A 245 22.92 -39.12 41.55
C SER A 245 21.59 -38.47 41.94
N VAL A 246 20.73 -38.22 40.94
CA VAL A 246 19.28 -38.36 41.12
C VAL A 246 18.64 -38.69 39.77
N SER A 247 18.08 -39.89 39.70
CA SER A 247 17.26 -40.40 38.60
C SER A 247 15.91 -39.68 38.58
N SER A 248 15.38 -39.42 37.39
CA SER A 248 13.95 -39.13 37.20
C SER A 248 13.54 -39.66 35.84
N ASP A 249 12.89 -40.82 35.89
CA ASP A 249 12.19 -41.43 34.77
C ASP A 249 11.02 -40.54 34.36
N THR A 250 10.94 -40.19 33.08
CA THR A 250 9.71 -39.69 32.47
C THR A 250 9.42 -40.53 31.23
N ALA A 251 8.29 -41.22 31.28
CA ALA A 251 7.83 -42.15 30.27
C ALA A 251 7.54 -41.43 28.95
N SER A 252 8.26 -41.84 27.90
CA SER A 252 7.98 -41.48 26.51
C SER A 252 6.90 -42.40 25.96
N VAL A 253 5.67 -41.88 25.82
CA VAL A 253 4.58 -42.54 25.09
C VAL A 253 4.84 -42.36 23.59
N GLY A 254 5.41 -43.39 22.96
CA GLY A 254 5.53 -43.48 21.51
C GLY A 254 4.24 -43.99 20.89
N THR A 255 3.49 -43.10 20.23
CA THR A 255 2.40 -43.49 19.33
C THR A 255 2.95 -43.57 17.91
N SER A 256 3.19 -44.79 17.46
CA SER A 256 3.55 -45.12 16.08
C SER A 256 2.28 -45.28 15.25
N CYS A 257 2.06 -44.39 14.29
CA CYS A 257 1.04 -44.53 13.25
C CYS A 257 1.70 -45.12 12.00
N ALA A 258 1.47 -46.42 11.77
CA ALA A 258 1.77 -47.09 10.53
C ALA A 258 0.83 -46.56 9.43
N SER A 259 1.41 -45.97 8.38
CA SER A 259 0.68 -45.66 7.15
C SER A 259 1.13 -46.66 6.08
N THR A 260 0.16 -47.44 5.61
CA THR A 260 0.25 -48.40 4.52
C THR A 260 0.50 -47.68 3.20
N GLU A 261 1.66 -47.96 2.59
CA GLU A 261 1.93 -47.66 1.19
C GLU A 261 0.98 -48.48 0.31
N THR A 262 0.22 -47.80 -0.55
CA THR A 262 -0.54 -48.44 -1.61
C THR A 262 -0.01 -47.92 -2.93
N ASP A 263 0.84 -48.73 -3.56
CA ASP A 263 1.31 -48.53 -4.92
C ASP A 263 0.14 -48.67 -5.90
N ILE A 264 -0.15 -47.60 -6.65
CA ILE A 264 -0.96 -47.68 -7.86
C ILE A 264 -0.18 -47.01 -8.99
N SER A 265 0.60 -47.84 -9.69
CA SER A 265 1.13 -47.53 -11.01
C SER A 265 0.01 -47.58 -12.04
N ALA A 266 -0.26 -46.46 -12.70
CA ALA A 266 -0.88 -46.43 -14.03
C ALA A 266 -0.30 -45.26 -14.84
N SER A 267 0.59 -45.61 -15.75
CA SER A 267 1.13 -44.77 -16.82
C SER A 267 0.19 -44.80 -18.02
N LEU A 268 -0.08 -43.62 -18.61
CA LEU A 268 -0.05 -43.27 -20.04
C LEU A 268 -1.11 -42.21 -20.40
N GLY A 269 -0.68 -41.09 -21.00
CA GLY A 269 -1.55 -40.28 -21.88
C GLY A 269 -1.29 -38.77 -21.97
N THR A 270 -0.21 -38.38 -22.65
CA THR A 270 -0.22 -37.29 -23.66
C THR A 270 -0.45 -35.82 -23.22
N SER A 271 0.67 -35.12 -22.98
CA SER A 271 1.04 -33.84 -23.63
C SER A 271 -0.05 -32.75 -23.81
N VAL A 272 -0.30 -31.98 -22.75
CA VAL A 272 -0.50 -30.51 -22.81
C VAL A 272 0.22 -29.92 -21.61
N SER A 273 1.51 -29.60 -21.77
CA SER A 273 2.28 -28.86 -20.77
C SER A 273 2.14 -27.37 -21.05
N GLU A 274 0.93 -26.84 -20.84
CA GLU A 274 0.75 -25.42 -20.61
C GLU A 274 0.93 -25.19 -19.11
N HIS A 275 1.75 -24.19 -18.78
CA HIS A 275 2.14 -23.85 -17.43
C HIS A 275 0.93 -23.51 -16.57
N ALA A 276 0.33 -24.50 -15.93
CA ALA A 276 -0.48 -24.30 -14.74
C ALA A 276 0.47 -23.83 -13.62
N HIS A 277 0.92 -22.57 -13.71
CA HIS A 277 1.54 -21.86 -12.62
C HIS A 277 0.54 -21.93 -11.47
N ASN A 278 0.83 -22.77 -10.47
CA ASN A 278 0.11 -22.71 -9.22
C ASN A 278 0.30 -21.27 -8.69
N PRO A 279 -0.74 -20.43 -8.65
CA PRO A 279 -0.60 -19.03 -8.27
C PRO A 279 -0.07 -18.88 -6.84
N PHE A 280 -0.20 -19.94 -6.02
CA PHE A 280 0.33 -20.01 -4.67
C PHE A 280 1.80 -20.42 -4.60
N ALA A 281 2.36 -21.10 -5.62
CA ALA A 281 3.77 -21.51 -5.62
C ALA A 281 4.72 -20.33 -5.91
N SER A 282 4.23 -19.25 -6.51
CA SER A 282 4.96 -18.00 -6.72
C SER A 282 4.72 -16.95 -5.63
N MET A 283 3.82 -17.22 -4.68
CA MET A 283 3.63 -16.32 -3.55
C MET A 283 4.76 -16.56 -2.55
N ASP A 284 5.63 -15.57 -2.43
CA ASP A 284 6.64 -15.47 -1.37
C ASP A 284 5.98 -15.22 0.00
N LEU A 285 5.18 -16.20 0.44
CA LEU A 285 4.27 -16.12 1.58
C LEU A 285 5.01 -15.78 2.88
N PHE A 286 6.28 -16.18 2.99
CA PHE A 286 7.10 -15.93 4.17
C PHE A 286 8.09 -14.77 4.01
N GLY A 287 8.12 -14.09 2.86
CA GLY A 287 9.11 -13.02 2.63
C GLY A 287 10.53 -13.53 2.50
N TRP A 288 10.73 -14.78 2.09
CA TRP A 288 12.03 -15.43 2.00
C TRP A 288 12.71 -15.20 0.66
N GLU A 289 11.94 -15.01 -0.41
CA GLU A 289 12.53 -14.75 -1.72
C GLU A 289 13.03 -13.30 -1.81
N PRO A 290 14.34 -13.08 -1.97
CA PRO A 290 14.87 -11.74 -1.99
C PRO A 290 14.45 -11.01 -3.26
N ASN A 291 13.45 -10.13 -3.16
CA ASN A 291 13.03 -9.29 -4.27
C ASN A 291 13.58 -7.87 -4.10
N ALA A 292 14.38 -7.42 -5.07
CA ALA A 292 15.00 -6.10 -5.08
C ALA A 292 13.99 -4.94 -5.15
N GLU A 293 12.73 -5.21 -5.47
CA GLU A 293 11.64 -4.24 -5.44
C GLU A 293 11.06 -4.04 -4.04
N ILE A 294 11.25 -4.96 -3.09
CA ILE A 294 10.70 -4.88 -1.73
C ILE A 294 11.04 -3.54 -1.03
N PRO A 295 12.29 -3.04 -1.07
CA PRO A 295 12.61 -1.76 -0.43
C PRO A 295 11.94 -0.57 -1.12
N LEU A 296 11.53 -0.72 -2.39
CA LEU A 296 10.80 0.28 -3.17
C LEU A 296 9.28 0.17 -3.00
N ILE A 297 8.79 -0.82 -2.25
CA ILE A 297 7.39 -0.88 -1.83
C ILE A 297 7.17 0.20 -0.75
N PRO A 298 6.24 1.15 -0.94
CA PRO A 298 5.96 2.24 0.00
C PRO A 298 5.74 1.74 1.43
N LEU A 299 6.38 2.39 2.40
CA LEU A 299 6.13 2.17 3.82
C LEU A 299 4.98 3.07 4.26
N ALA A 300 4.05 2.53 5.04
CA ALA A 300 2.86 3.24 5.49
C ALA A 300 2.63 3.06 7.00
N ASP A 301 2.16 4.14 7.62
CA ASP A 301 1.45 4.09 8.89
C ASP A 301 -0.01 3.68 8.62
N LEU A 302 -0.62 2.93 9.54
CA LEU A 302 -1.99 2.42 9.41
C LEU A 302 -2.82 2.66 10.67
N TRP A 303 -4.08 3.05 10.49
CA TRP A 303 -5.08 3.23 11.54
C TRP A 303 -6.40 2.52 11.17
N LEU A 304 -6.97 1.77 12.11
CA LEU A 304 -8.23 1.03 11.91
C LEU A 304 -9.45 1.87 12.31
N GLU A 305 -9.23 2.93 13.09
CA GLU A 305 -10.22 3.90 13.59
C GLU A 305 -10.49 4.96 12.52
N ILE A 306 -11.16 4.56 11.44
CA ILE A 306 -11.30 5.37 10.23
C ILE A 306 -11.80 6.80 10.51
N ALA A 307 -12.84 6.94 11.32
CA ALA A 307 -13.47 8.23 11.63
C ALA A 307 -12.60 9.18 12.48
N ASP A 308 -11.63 8.65 13.23
CA ASP A 308 -10.73 9.46 14.07
C ASP A 308 -9.59 10.06 13.25
N HIS A 309 -9.27 9.43 12.11
CA HIS A 309 -8.11 9.78 11.30
C HIS A 309 -8.46 10.47 9.99
N LEU A 310 -9.69 10.37 9.50
CA LEU A 310 -10.09 10.89 8.20
C LEU A 310 -11.56 11.33 8.23
N THR A 311 -11.87 12.45 7.57
CA THR A 311 -13.26 12.86 7.30
C THR A 311 -13.65 12.54 5.86
N GLN A 312 -14.95 12.49 5.56
CA GLN A 312 -15.45 12.09 4.23
C GLN A 312 -14.94 13.02 3.12
N GLU A 313 -14.83 14.32 3.40
CA GLU A 313 -14.40 15.35 2.45
C GLU A 313 -12.90 15.35 2.20
N GLU A 314 -12.12 14.77 3.12
CA GLU A 314 -10.67 14.68 3.04
C GLU A 314 -10.18 13.44 2.26
N ILE A 315 -11.07 12.49 1.94
CA ILE A 315 -10.70 11.26 1.23
C ILE A 315 -10.26 11.63 -0.19
N PRO A 316 -8.96 11.48 -0.54
CA PRO A 316 -8.46 11.82 -1.86
C PRO A 316 -8.92 10.81 -2.91
N SER A 317 -8.80 11.16 -4.19
CA SER A 317 -9.06 10.19 -5.28
C SER A 317 -8.06 9.03 -5.23
N PRO A 318 -8.46 7.77 -5.47
CA PRO A 318 -7.54 6.64 -5.61
C PRO A 318 -6.36 6.89 -6.57
N LEU A 319 -6.58 7.66 -7.64
CA LEU A 319 -5.53 8.00 -8.61
C LEU A 319 -4.39 8.79 -7.97
N GLU A 320 -4.67 9.63 -6.98
CA GLU A 320 -3.66 10.40 -6.28
C GLU A 320 -2.74 9.50 -5.44
N LEU A 321 -3.27 8.40 -4.88
CA LEU A 321 -2.42 7.41 -4.21
C LEU A 321 -1.43 6.80 -5.20
N TYR A 322 -1.89 6.45 -6.40
CA TYR A 322 -1.04 5.85 -7.43
C TYR A 322 0.05 6.83 -7.91
N GLU A 323 -0.30 8.10 -8.06
CA GLU A 323 0.65 9.17 -8.37
C GLU A 323 1.67 9.38 -7.24
N GLU A 324 1.23 9.40 -5.98
CA GLU A 324 2.11 9.54 -4.82
C GLU A 324 3.09 8.36 -4.72
N VAL A 325 2.60 7.12 -4.86
CA VAL A 325 3.45 5.91 -4.89
C VAL A 325 4.46 5.96 -6.03
N ARG A 326 4.04 6.40 -7.23
CA ARG A 326 4.93 6.57 -8.38
C ARG A 326 6.00 7.62 -8.11
N ALA A 327 5.62 8.76 -7.51
CA ALA A 327 6.54 9.84 -7.17
C ALA A 327 7.58 9.38 -6.14
N ILE A 328 7.15 8.69 -5.08
CA ILE A 328 8.05 8.14 -4.05
C ILE A 328 9.06 7.16 -4.68
N ARG A 329 8.58 6.20 -5.48
CA ARG A 329 9.45 5.23 -6.17
C ARG A 329 10.45 5.92 -7.10
N SER A 330 10.02 6.97 -7.79
CA SER A 330 10.87 7.77 -8.68
C SER A 330 12.01 8.45 -7.90
N VAL A 331 11.71 9.09 -6.77
CA VAL A 331 12.75 9.71 -5.91
C VAL A 331 13.71 8.65 -5.35
N MET A 332 13.20 7.51 -4.89
CA MET A 332 14.05 6.43 -4.37
C MET A 332 15.00 5.87 -5.42
N ARG A 333 14.54 5.67 -6.66
CA ARG A 333 15.38 5.21 -7.77
C ARG A 333 16.50 6.22 -8.06
N ARG A 334 16.20 7.52 -8.06
CA ARG A 334 17.23 8.57 -8.22
C ARG A 334 18.22 8.62 -7.06
N GLY A 335 17.75 8.46 -5.83
CA GLY A 335 18.63 8.36 -4.66
C GLY A 335 19.56 7.15 -4.73
N LEU A 336 19.04 5.99 -5.15
CA LEU A 336 19.83 4.78 -5.41
C LEU A 336 20.87 4.99 -6.52
N ALA A 337 20.49 5.64 -7.61
CA ALA A 337 21.40 5.95 -8.71
C ALA A 337 22.58 6.82 -8.23
N ARG A 338 22.29 7.90 -7.49
CA ARG A 338 23.32 8.77 -6.89
C ARG A 338 24.22 7.99 -5.94
N TYR A 339 23.65 7.15 -5.09
CA TYR A 339 24.42 6.31 -4.17
C TYR A 339 25.38 5.38 -4.95
N ALA A 340 24.89 4.70 -5.99
CA ALA A 340 25.69 3.79 -6.81
C ALA A 340 26.86 4.51 -7.52
N LEU A 341 26.61 5.69 -8.09
CA LEU A 341 27.63 6.51 -8.74
C LEU A 341 28.67 7.06 -7.73
N GLY A 342 28.22 7.44 -6.54
CA GLY A 342 29.09 7.90 -5.46
C GLY A 342 30.06 6.82 -4.96
N GLN A 343 29.61 5.57 -4.85
CA GLN A 343 30.48 4.44 -4.46
C GLN A 343 31.59 4.19 -5.48
N ARG A 344 31.28 4.19 -6.78
CA ARG A 344 32.28 4.01 -7.85
C ARG A 344 33.39 5.05 -7.79
N SER A 345 33.07 6.28 -7.40
CA SER A 345 34.04 7.37 -7.28
C SER A 345 34.97 7.21 -6.07
N ALA A 346 34.50 6.56 -4.99
CA ALA A 346 35.30 6.30 -3.80
C ALA A 346 36.25 5.10 -3.98
N ASP A 347 35.85 4.11 -4.78
CA ASP A 347 36.62 2.89 -5.02
C ASP A 347 37.75 3.06 -6.03
N ILE A 348 37.80 4.16 -6.79
CA ILE A 348 38.96 4.49 -7.62
C ILE A 348 40.13 4.73 -6.66
N PRO A 349 41.12 3.80 -6.58
CA PRO A 349 42.24 3.97 -5.69
C PRO A 349 42.88 5.30 -6.09
N LYS A 350 43.05 6.22 -5.13
CA LYS A 350 43.85 7.42 -5.34
C LYS A 350 45.20 6.91 -5.83
N GLN A 351 45.41 6.92 -7.15
CA GLN A 351 46.71 6.67 -7.74
C GLN A 351 47.55 7.82 -7.21
N GLU A 352 48.24 7.54 -6.11
CA GLU A 352 49.23 8.43 -5.55
C GLU A 352 50.16 8.77 -6.72
N PRO A 353 50.29 10.05 -7.09
CA PRO A 353 51.01 10.45 -8.28
C PRO A 353 52.42 9.88 -8.17
N LYS A 354 52.65 8.78 -8.90
CA LYS A 354 53.93 8.09 -8.91
C LYS A 354 54.90 9.12 -9.45
N ALA A 355 55.78 9.62 -8.57
CA ALA A 355 56.73 10.67 -8.86
C ALA A 355 57.37 10.36 -10.22
N VAL A 356 57.10 11.22 -11.21
CA VAL A 356 57.77 11.13 -12.51
C VAL A 356 59.27 11.17 -12.20
N PRO A 357 60.05 10.16 -12.62
CA PRO A 357 61.48 10.21 -12.44
C PRO A 357 61.97 11.44 -13.19
N VAL A 358 62.48 12.43 -12.45
CA VAL A 358 63.19 13.57 -13.02
C VAL A 358 64.34 12.99 -13.83
N SER A 359 64.19 13.02 -15.14
CA SER A 359 65.27 12.65 -16.06
C SER A 359 66.40 13.67 -15.87
N PRO A 360 67.65 13.24 -15.68
CA PRO A 360 68.76 14.15 -15.54
C PRO A 360 68.95 14.94 -16.84
N SER A 361 68.86 16.25 -16.69
CA SER A 361 69.18 17.25 -17.69
C SER A 361 70.60 17.06 -18.22
N SER A 362 70.72 16.76 -19.50
CA SER A 362 71.95 16.89 -20.25
C SER A 362 72.27 18.38 -20.46
N GLU A 363 73.40 18.80 -19.88
CA GLU A 363 74.08 20.05 -20.19
C GLU A 363 74.31 20.17 -21.71
N SER A 364 73.81 21.24 -22.32
CA SER A 364 74.30 21.69 -23.62
C SER A 364 74.58 23.19 -23.57
N LYS A 365 75.78 23.50 -24.07
CA LYS A 365 76.50 24.78 -24.00
C LYS A 365 75.83 25.89 -24.83
N ALA A 366 75.88 27.08 -24.24
CA ALA A 366 76.12 28.41 -24.81
C ALA A 366 75.90 28.67 -26.31
N GLY A 367 75.10 29.70 -26.61
CA GLY A 367 75.11 30.46 -27.86
C GLY A 367 74.11 31.63 -27.83
N PRO A 368 74.54 32.91 -28.02
CA PRO A 368 73.72 34.09 -27.76
C PRO A 368 73.04 34.61 -29.03
N ASN A 369 71.80 35.14 -28.95
CA ASN A 369 71.50 36.54 -29.34
C ASN A 369 70.02 36.93 -29.23
N SER A 370 69.85 38.19 -28.79
CA SER A 370 68.85 39.18 -29.20
C SER A 370 67.34 38.88 -29.20
N GLY A 371 66.63 39.58 -28.31
CA GLY A 371 65.71 40.62 -28.78
C GLY A 371 64.25 40.52 -28.35
N ARG A 372 63.78 41.62 -27.70
CA ARG A 372 62.39 42.13 -27.65
C ARG A 372 61.37 41.31 -26.84
N THR A 373 60.39 41.85 -26.12
CA THR A 373 60.01 43.19 -25.63
C THR A 373 58.91 42.93 -24.58
N TYR A 374 58.81 43.82 -23.61
CA TYR A 374 57.80 43.86 -22.54
C TYR A 374 56.34 43.77 -23.04
N ASN A 375 55.46 43.15 -22.25
CA ASN A 375 54.23 43.81 -21.82
C ASN A 375 53.61 43.17 -20.56
N ARG A 376 53.44 44.04 -19.56
CA ARG A 376 52.76 43.89 -18.27
C ARG A 376 51.39 44.57 -18.40
N PRO A 377 50.31 44.06 -17.78
CA PRO A 377 49.63 44.87 -16.76
C PRO A 377 49.15 43.98 -15.59
N SER A 378 49.56 44.23 -14.35
CA SER A 378 49.08 45.26 -13.42
C SER A 378 47.61 45.10 -13.01
N ALA A 379 47.46 44.76 -11.73
CA ALA A 379 46.23 44.70 -10.96
C ALA A 379 45.49 46.04 -10.90
N SER A 380 44.17 45.96 -10.70
CA SER A 380 43.43 47.00 -9.98
C SER A 380 42.23 46.39 -9.25
N ALA A 381 42.08 46.80 -8.00
CA ALA A 381 40.96 46.52 -7.12
C ALA A 381 39.74 47.36 -7.51
N SER A 382 38.53 46.88 -7.21
CA SER A 382 37.35 47.74 -6.99
C SER A 382 36.27 47.03 -6.18
N GLN A 383 35.65 47.84 -5.32
CA GLN A 383 34.72 47.57 -4.23
C GLN A 383 33.26 47.29 -4.66
N PRO A 384 32.35 46.94 -3.72
CA PRO A 384 31.00 46.45 -4.02
C PRO A 384 29.98 47.59 -4.18
N ILE A 385 29.03 47.42 -5.11
CA ILE A 385 27.92 48.36 -5.34
C ILE A 385 26.66 47.85 -4.60
N LYS A 386 26.19 48.67 -3.65
CA LYS A 386 24.82 48.66 -3.12
C LYS A 386 23.91 49.53 -4.00
N LYS A 387 22.70 49.05 -4.34
CA LYS A 387 21.46 49.80 -4.67
C LYS A 387 20.31 48.84 -4.33
N SER A 388 19.34 49.05 -3.44
CA SER A 388 18.48 50.20 -3.07
C SER A 388 17.80 50.84 -4.27
N TYR A 389 16.51 50.55 -4.48
CA TYR A 389 15.43 51.55 -4.50
C TYR A 389 14.06 50.85 -4.36
N ALA A 390 13.23 51.42 -3.49
CA ALA A 390 11.79 51.21 -3.43
C ALA A 390 11.07 52.37 -4.14
N GLN A 391 9.75 52.18 -4.29
CA GLN A 391 8.68 53.19 -4.43
C GLN A 391 8.19 53.63 -5.83
N THR A 392 6.99 53.10 -6.14
CA THR A 392 5.71 53.77 -6.49
C THR A 392 5.60 54.68 -7.71
N VAL A 393 4.55 54.48 -8.53
CA VAL A 393 3.31 55.30 -8.58
C VAL A 393 2.42 54.94 -9.81
N ALA A 394 1.14 54.61 -9.50
CA ALA A 394 -0.14 54.92 -10.18
C ALA A 394 -0.65 54.29 -11.51
N LYS A 395 -1.93 53.85 -11.41
CA LYS A 395 -3.11 54.05 -12.30
C LYS A 395 -3.03 53.43 -13.72
N GLY A 396 -4.00 52.67 -14.24
CA GLY A 396 -5.41 52.43 -13.87
C GLY A 396 -5.99 51.33 -14.80
N PRO A 397 -7.32 51.11 -14.79
CA PRO A 397 -7.94 49.82 -15.14
C PRO A 397 -8.46 49.75 -16.58
N GLN A 398 -8.49 48.55 -17.16
CA GLN A 398 -9.39 48.24 -18.28
C GLN A 398 -10.28 47.04 -17.95
N THR A 399 -11.55 47.39 -17.78
CA THR A 399 -12.72 46.52 -17.76
C THR A 399 -13.09 46.12 -19.18
N GLY A 400 -12.95 44.84 -19.52
CA GLY A 400 -13.52 44.24 -20.72
C GLY A 400 -14.79 43.46 -20.37
N SER A 401 -15.94 44.11 -20.51
CA SER A 401 -17.27 43.55 -20.31
C SER A 401 -17.70 42.79 -21.57
N SER A 402 -18.00 41.49 -21.46
CA SER A 402 -18.70 40.74 -22.50
C SER A 402 -20.09 40.37 -22.00
N LYS A 403 -21.10 40.96 -22.66
CA LYS A 403 -22.53 40.79 -22.44
C LYS A 403 -22.98 39.45 -23.04
N VAL A 404 -23.63 38.60 -22.24
CA VAL A 404 -24.60 37.61 -22.72
C VAL A 404 -25.85 37.69 -21.83
N ALA A 405 -27.01 37.68 -22.48
CA ALA A 405 -28.31 38.09 -21.97
C ALA A 405 -28.91 37.14 -20.90
N PRO A 406 -29.78 37.65 -20.01
CA PRO A 406 -30.50 36.83 -19.03
C PRO A 406 -31.86 36.34 -19.58
N ARG A 407 -32.21 35.08 -19.30
CA ARG A 407 -33.57 34.56 -19.39
C ARG A 407 -34.27 34.67 -18.03
N GLU A 408 -35.55 35.02 -18.10
CA GLU A 408 -36.48 35.33 -17.00
C GLU A 408 -36.61 34.25 -15.91
N PRO A 409 -36.89 34.63 -14.66
CA PRO A 409 -37.38 33.74 -13.62
C PRO A 409 -38.90 33.88 -13.40
N LEU A 410 -39.59 32.75 -13.28
CA LEU A 410 -40.97 32.68 -12.81
C LEU A 410 -41.05 32.89 -11.29
N ARG A 411 -41.94 33.83 -10.92
CA ARG A 411 -42.37 34.18 -9.57
C ARG A 411 -42.97 33.00 -8.80
N GLY A 412 -42.61 32.92 -7.53
CA GLY A 412 -43.35 32.23 -6.47
C GLY A 412 -42.96 32.80 -5.11
N THR A 413 -43.63 33.87 -4.70
CA THR A 413 -43.46 34.56 -3.41
C THR A 413 -44.21 33.85 -2.29
N VAL A 414 -43.53 33.52 -1.18
CA VAL A 414 -44.13 33.43 0.17
C VAL A 414 -43.21 34.17 1.14
N ALA A 415 -43.84 34.97 1.99
CA ALA A 415 -43.27 36.03 2.79
C ALA A 415 -42.94 35.58 4.24
N VAL A 416 -41.85 36.15 4.76
CA VAL A 416 -41.71 36.74 6.10
C VAL A 416 -41.71 35.81 7.33
N ASN A 417 -40.55 35.70 8.00
CA ASN A 417 -40.41 36.31 9.34
C ASN A 417 -38.96 36.38 9.84
N ASP A 418 -38.59 37.59 10.26
CA ASP A 418 -37.37 37.99 10.95
C ASP A 418 -37.30 37.46 12.40
N LYS A 419 -36.10 37.08 12.85
CA LYS A 419 -35.40 37.64 14.05
C LYS A 419 -34.12 36.86 14.38
N PRO A 420 -32.97 37.55 14.62
CA PRO A 420 -31.75 36.91 15.11
C PRO A 420 -31.68 36.98 16.65
N ARG A 421 -31.29 35.86 17.30
CA ARG A 421 -30.84 35.85 18.69
C ARG A 421 -29.32 35.68 18.72
N SER A 422 -28.65 36.76 19.13
CA SER A 422 -27.26 36.77 19.58
C SER A 422 -27.12 36.00 20.90
N ILE A 423 -26.22 35.02 20.95
CA ILE A 423 -25.66 34.52 22.21
C ILE A 423 -24.14 34.65 22.10
N ALA A 424 -23.63 35.64 22.82
CA ALA A 424 -22.22 35.71 23.18
C ALA A 424 -21.98 34.71 24.32
N VAL A 425 -21.03 33.80 24.16
CA VAL A 425 -20.45 33.05 25.28
C VAL A 425 -19.02 33.52 25.45
N ARG A 426 -18.75 33.98 26.66
CA ARG A 426 -17.49 34.50 27.16
C ARG A 426 -16.44 33.39 27.19
N ASN A 427 -15.23 33.75 26.78
CA ASN A 427 -13.99 33.14 27.26
C ASN A 427 -13.81 33.53 28.73
N ASP A 428 -13.55 32.54 29.59
CA ASP A 428 -12.89 32.76 30.87
C ASP A 428 -11.65 31.88 30.95
N ASP A 429 -10.55 32.58 31.19
CA ASP A 429 -9.20 32.12 31.37
C ASP A 429 -8.95 31.66 32.83
N ALA A 430 -7.92 30.82 32.96
CA ALA A 430 -6.96 30.77 34.08
C ALA A 430 -7.17 29.83 35.30
N ARG A 431 -6.16 28.93 35.39
CA ARG A 431 -5.26 28.67 36.55
C ARG A 431 -5.84 28.06 37.85
N ARG A 432 -5.31 26.88 38.20
CA ARG A 432 -4.33 26.60 39.31
C ARG A 432 -4.14 25.07 39.45
N LYS A 433 -2.93 24.57 39.23
CA LYS A 433 -1.92 24.14 40.23
C LYS A 433 -2.27 22.87 41.03
N ALA A 434 -1.38 21.88 40.83
CA ALA A 434 -1.18 20.66 41.59
C ALA A 434 -1.05 20.87 43.11
N VAL A 435 -1.57 19.91 43.89
CA VAL A 435 -0.96 19.42 45.15
C VAL A 435 -1.38 17.96 45.38
N SER A 436 -0.37 17.19 45.78
CA SER A 436 -0.29 15.82 46.31
C SER A 436 -1.37 15.34 47.28
N GLY A 437 -1.57 14.01 47.32
CA GLY A 437 -1.93 13.32 48.57
C GLY A 437 -2.67 11.99 48.42
N ARG A 438 -1.94 10.87 48.29
CA ARG A 438 -2.43 9.56 48.80
C ARG A 438 -2.46 9.62 50.32
N PRO A 439 -3.40 8.92 50.98
CA PRO A 439 -2.99 7.69 51.67
C PRO A 439 -4.00 6.53 51.59
N HIS A 440 -3.48 5.36 51.95
CA HIS A 440 -4.06 4.02 51.94
C HIS A 440 -5.09 3.75 53.07
N THR A 441 -6.17 3.02 52.71
CA THR A 441 -6.89 1.92 53.44
C THR A 441 -7.58 2.25 54.80
N PRO A 442 -8.65 1.52 55.25
CA PRO A 442 -8.91 0.09 55.02
C PRO A 442 -10.37 -0.41 54.82
N ARG A 443 -10.43 -1.55 54.12
CA ARG A 443 -11.25 -2.75 54.33
C ARG A 443 -12.22 -2.74 55.54
N THR A 444 -13.52 -2.95 55.31
CA THR A 444 -14.41 -3.81 56.11
C THR A 444 -15.81 -3.99 55.48
N SER A 445 -16.24 -5.26 55.46
CA SER A 445 -17.61 -5.80 55.60
C SER A 445 -18.78 -5.35 54.70
N SER A 446 -19.25 -6.31 53.89
CA SER A 446 -20.66 -6.52 53.53
C SER A 446 -21.56 -6.64 54.77
N PRO A 447 -22.89 -6.40 54.66
CA PRO A 447 -23.80 -7.51 54.33
C PRO A 447 -25.06 -7.15 53.53
N HIS A 448 -25.66 -8.21 52.95
CA HIS A 448 -27.08 -8.43 52.62
C HIS A 448 -27.87 -7.38 51.82
N PHE A 449 -28.42 -7.76 50.65
CA PHE A 449 -29.88 -7.87 50.45
C PHE A 449 -30.28 -8.55 49.11
N ALA A 450 -31.36 -9.32 49.22
CA ALA A 450 -32.41 -9.68 48.24
C ALA A 450 -32.08 -10.33 46.88
N LYS A 451 -32.48 -11.61 46.84
CA LYS A 451 -33.04 -12.34 45.70
C LYS A 451 -34.13 -11.51 44.99
N LEU A 452 -34.00 -11.34 43.68
CA LEU A 452 -35.12 -11.09 42.76
C LEU A 452 -35.11 -12.17 41.69
N GLY A 453 -36.26 -12.82 41.54
CA GLY A 453 -36.47 -13.97 40.67
C GLY A 453 -36.60 -13.60 39.21
N TYR A 454 -36.03 -14.44 38.35
CA TYR A 454 -36.27 -14.42 36.91
C TYR A 454 -37.61 -15.08 36.59
N PRO A 455 -38.48 -14.47 35.76
CA PRO A 455 -39.68 -15.14 35.27
C PRO A 455 -39.36 -16.14 34.16
N LYS A 456 -40.11 -17.24 34.21
CA LYS A 456 -40.11 -18.39 33.31
C LYS A 456 -40.36 -18.00 31.84
N SER A 457 -39.54 -18.53 30.94
CA SER A 457 -39.80 -18.58 29.50
C SER A 457 -41.04 -19.42 29.18
N PRO A 458 -41.95 -18.98 28.27
CA PRO A 458 -43.03 -19.82 27.80
C PRO A 458 -42.61 -20.73 26.65
N ALA A 459 -43.27 -21.89 26.61
CA ALA A 459 -43.02 -23.04 25.77
C ALA A 459 -43.21 -22.80 24.26
N ARG A 460 -42.36 -23.47 23.48
CA ARG A 460 -42.48 -23.65 22.02
C ARG A 460 -43.79 -24.37 21.68
N GLN A 461 -44.59 -23.78 20.80
CA GLN A 461 -45.64 -24.49 20.06
C GLN A 461 -45.06 -25.08 18.76
N PRO A 462 -45.50 -26.28 18.33
CA PRO A 462 -45.11 -26.86 17.04
C PRO A 462 -45.95 -26.28 15.87
N PRO A 463 -45.43 -26.30 14.63
CA PRO A 463 -46.07 -25.65 13.50
C PRO A 463 -47.31 -26.41 12.99
N ARG A 464 -48.37 -25.63 12.72
CA ARG A 464 -49.57 -26.06 11.99
C ARG A 464 -49.23 -26.37 10.52
N ARG A 465 -49.63 -27.56 10.07
CA ARG A 465 -49.69 -27.94 8.65
C ARG A 465 -50.73 -27.09 7.92
N LEU A 466 -50.32 -26.43 6.83
CA LEU A 466 -51.21 -25.81 5.85
C LEU A 466 -51.55 -26.86 4.77
N ASN A 467 -52.84 -27.19 4.68
CA ASN A 467 -53.41 -27.92 3.55
C ASN A 467 -53.51 -26.97 2.35
N VAL A 468 -52.91 -27.34 1.22
CA VAL A 468 -53.16 -26.70 -0.08
C VAL A 468 -54.21 -27.56 -0.80
N HIS A 469 -55.41 -27.00 -0.97
CA HIS A 469 -56.42 -27.56 -1.84
C HIS A 469 -56.20 -27.07 -3.28
N THR A 470 -56.13 -28.05 -4.17
CA THR A 470 -56.21 -27.95 -5.62
C THR A 470 -57.55 -27.37 -6.07
N ALA A 471 -57.53 -26.50 -7.08
CA ALA A 471 -58.67 -26.31 -7.99
C ALA A 471 -58.16 -25.96 -9.41
N PRO A 472 -58.84 -26.42 -10.47
CA PRO A 472 -58.36 -26.37 -11.85
C PRO A 472 -58.86 -25.10 -12.56
N HIS A 473 -58.14 -24.67 -13.61
CA HIS A 473 -58.71 -23.76 -14.59
C HIS A 473 -58.34 -24.19 -16.01
N THR A 474 -59.36 -24.05 -16.84
CA THR A 474 -59.67 -24.57 -18.17
C THR A 474 -58.78 -24.09 -19.31
N ASP A 475 -58.79 -24.94 -20.33
CA ASP A 475 -58.51 -24.70 -21.75
C ASP A 475 -59.04 -23.34 -22.25
N ASP A 476 -58.27 -22.67 -23.11
CA ASP A 476 -58.83 -22.10 -24.35
C ASP A 476 -57.72 -21.91 -25.41
N ASP A 477 -58.15 -22.09 -26.66
CA ASP A 477 -57.43 -22.31 -27.89
C ASP A 477 -56.84 -21.03 -28.55
N SER A 478 -56.01 -21.28 -29.57
CA SER A 478 -55.79 -20.44 -30.77
C SER A 478 -54.73 -19.33 -30.68
N ASP A 479 -53.55 -19.53 -31.26
CA ASP A 479 -53.32 -19.22 -32.69
C ASP A 479 -51.82 -19.31 -33.04
N ASP A 480 -51.57 -20.12 -34.07
CA ASP A 480 -50.31 -20.28 -34.81
C ASP A 480 -50.05 -19.00 -35.65
N PRO A 481 -48.78 -18.58 -35.81
CA PRO A 481 -48.22 -18.77 -37.14
C PRO A 481 -46.74 -19.17 -37.14
N GLY A 482 -46.44 -20.19 -37.95
CA GLY A 482 -45.11 -20.67 -38.23
C GLY A 482 -44.19 -19.73 -39.03
N TRP A 483 -43.00 -20.28 -39.28
CA TRP A 483 -41.86 -19.83 -40.09
C TRP A 483 -40.77 -19.01 -39.37
N PHE A 484 -39.74 -19.70 -38.84
CA PHE A 484 -38.48 -19.96 -39.54
C PHE A 484 -37.53 -20.77 -38.64
N VAL A 485 -37.13 -21.95 -39.13
CA VAL A 485 -36.12 -22.81 -38.52
C VAL A 485 -34.74 -22.20 -38.79
N ARG A 486 -34.07 -21.69 -37.75
CA ARG A 486 -32.62 -21.45 -37.73
C ARG A 486 -32.03 -22.25 -36.57
N GLN A 487 -31.32 -23.33 -36.91
CA GLN A 487 -30.56 -24.13 -35.94
C GLN A 487 -29.43 -23.29 -35.34
N GLU A 488 -29.54 -22.91 -34.06
CA GLU A 488 -28.39 -22.55 -33.25
C GLU A 488 -27.93 -23.78 -32.45
N ARG A 489 -26.74 -24.27 -32.81
CA ARG A 489 -25.95 -25.19 -31.98
C ARG A 489 -25.48 -24.44 -30.74
N ARG A 490 -26.27 -24.45 -29.67
CA ARG A 490 -25.76 -24.18 -28.32
C ARG A 490 -24.99 -25.41 -27.83
N LYS A 491 -23.66 -25.35 -27.90
CA LYS A 491 -22.80 -26.24 -27.10
C LYS A 491 -22.84 -25.74 -25.67
N SER A 492 -23.49 -26.50 -24.78
CA SER A 492 -23.35 -26.30 -23.34
C SER A 492 -21.89 -26.58 -22.95
N MET A 493 -21.20 -25.59 -22.41
CA MET A 493 -19.96 -25.86 -21.67
C MET A 493 -20.31 -26.37 -20.26
N PRO A 494 -19.59 -27.37 -19.74
CA PRO A 494 -19.79 -27.86 -18.38
C PRO A 494 -19.25 -26.85 -17.37
N SER A 495 -20.12 -26.36 -16.50
CA SER A 495 -19.78 -25.65 -15.26
C SER A 495 -19.07 -26.61 -14.31
N SER A 496 -17.74 -26.64 -14.31
CA SER A 496 -16.94 -27.32 -13.28
C SER A 496 -16.88 -26.47 -12.02
N ARG A 497 -17.93 -26.55 -11.18
CA ARG A 497 -17.90 -26.10 -9.78
C ARG A 497 -17.41 -27.25 -8.91
N GLY A 498 -16.12 -27.24 -8.59
CA GLY A 498 -15.56 -28.02 -7.49
C GLY A 498 -16.02 -27.39 -6.17
N ARG A 499 -16.88 -28.10 -5.44
CA ARG A 499 -17.34 -27.75 -4.10
C ARG A 499 -16.23 -28.19 -3.12
N TYR A 500 -15.44 -27.24 -2.61
CA TYR A 500 -14.54 -27.50 -1.47
C TYR A 500 -15.32 -27.28 -0.18
N GLU A 501 -15.66 -28.37 0.51
CA GLU A 501 -15.99 -28.34 1.93
C GLU A 501 -14.69 -28.08 2.71
N MET A 502 -14.63 -26.94 3.39
CA MET A 502 -13.61 -26.64 4.40
C MET A 502 -14.18 -27.04 5.76
N ASP A 503 -13.84 -28.23 6.24
CA ASP A 503 -14.04 -28.61 7.63
C ASP A 503 -12.94 -27.98 8.50
N GLY A 504 -13.37 -27.13 9.43
CA GLY A 504 -12.84 -26.94 10.79
C GLY A 504 -11.35 -26.69 11.01
N TRP A 505 -11.04 -25.44 11.35
CA TRP A 505 -10.01 -25.07 12.34
C TRP A 505 -10.62 -24.20 13.43
#